data_AF-C6X553-F1
#
_entry.id   AF-C6X553-F1
#
_cell.length_a   1.000
_cell.length_b   1.000
_cell.length_c   1.000
_cell.angle_alpha   90.00
_cell.angle_beta   90.00
_cell.angle_gamma   90.00
#
_symmetry.space_group_name_H-M   'P 1'
#
loop_
_entity.id
_entity.type
_entity.pdbx_description
1 polymer ?
#
loop_
_entity_poly.entity_id
_entity_poly.type
_entity_poly.pdbx_seq_one_letter_code
_entity_poly.pdbx_strand_id
1 'polypeptide(L)'
;MASKKNDIFWISYADLLSSLFFIILVLFAITFFKYNQKVENLKKKLEVFRLVEESLGPLKKKKDIFKYESDYKRFVLAEEVSFNISKTDITPTDVKDFPAKSAYLLKVGKGLKNTLDTIAYHRTKKEGLKDVSYLLVISGYASKLSVANEAEDYNLSYDRAYNLWKFWKRNGIDFEDLKYKGFVDLQIAGNGWGGMGRISSKNNSEEEGNQRFIIQIIPKTKNID
;
A
#
# COMPACT_ATOMS: atom_id res chain seq x y z
N MET A 1 26.57 46.72 -58.92
CA MET A 1 27.00 45.92 -57.74
C MET A 1 25.88 45.62 -56.74
N ALA A 2 24.62 46.02 -56.97
CA ALA A 2 23.52 45.82 -56.03
C ALA A 2 22.87 44.41 -56.07
N SER A 3 22.86 43.71 -57.22
CA SER A 3 22.19 42.41 -57.35
C SER A 3 22.89 41.28 -56.58
N LYS A 4 24.23 41.24 -56.58
CA LYS A 4 25.03 40.21 -55.87
C LYS A 4 24.78 40.16 -54.36
N LYS A 5 24.40 41.28 -53.72
CA LYS A 5 24.14 41.31 -52.27
C LYS A 5 22.81 40.66 -51.89
N ASN A 6 21.79 40.77 -52.75
CA ASN A 6 20.50 40.13 -52.50
C ASN A 6 20.59 38.61 -52.66
N ASP A 7 21.31 38.11 -53.66
CA ASP A 7 21.49 36.66 -53.85
C ASP A 7 22.24 36.02 -52.66
N ILE A 8 23.26 36.68 -52.12
CA ILE A 8 24.00 36.19 -50.94
C ILE A 8 23.10 36.13 -49.69
N PHE A 9 22.20 37.10 -49.51
CA PHE A 9 21.25 37.11 -48.39
C PHE A 9 20.29 35.92 -48.46
N TRP A 10 19.69 35.66 -49.63
CA TRP A 10 18.73 34.56 -49.79
C TRP A 10 19.37 33.18 -49.63
N ILE A 11 20.62 33.01 -50.11
CA ILE A 11 21.37 31.77 -49.92
C ILE A 11 21.65 31.51 -48.44
N SER A 12 22.12 32.54 -47.71
CA SER A 12 22.40 32.44 -46.28
C SER A 12 21.13 32.22 -45.44
N TYR A 13 20.03 32.89 -45.79
CA TYR A 13 18.73 32.70 -45.14
C TYR A 13 18.16 31.29 -45.39
N ALA A 14 18.27 30.78 -46.61
CA ALA A 14 17.85 29.42 -46.95
C ALA A 14 18.68 28.36 -46.21
N ASP A 15 19.99 28.58 -46.06
CA ASP A 15 20.88 27.69 -45.30
C ASP A 15 20.59 27.70 -43.79
N LEU A 16 20.26 28.88 -43.23
CA LEU A 16 19.84 28.99 -41.84
C LEU A 16 18.50 28.27 -41.60
N LEU A 17 17.54 28.41 -42.51
CA LEU A 17 16.25 27.72 -42.43
C LEU A 17 16.39 26.20 -42.57
N SER A 18 17.22 25.72 -43.49
CA SER A 18 17.45 24.28 -43.68
C SER A 18 18.16 23.69 -42.45
N SER A 19 19.18 24.37 -41.93
CA SER A 19 19.88 23.98 -40.69
C SER A 19 18.93 23.94 -39.50
N LEU A 20 18.09 24.96 -39.32
CA LEU A 20 17.09 24.99 -38.25
C LEU A 20 16.04 23.89 -38.42
N PHE A 21 15.59 23.63 -39.65
CA PHE A 21 14.68 22.53 -39.96
C PHE A 21 15.27 21.18 -39.55
N PHE A 22 16.54 20.92 -39.89
CA PHE A 22 17.22 19.68 -39.49
C PHE A 22 17.35 19.57 -37.97
N ILE A 23 17.68 20.64 -37.26
CA ILE A 23 17.73 20.65 -35.79
C ILE A 23 16.35 20.30 -35.21
N ILE A 24 15.28 20.95 -35.69
CA ILE A 24 13.91 20.68 -35.25
C ILE A 24 13.50 19.25 -35.58
N LEU A 25 13.84 18.73 -36.75
CA LEU A 25 13.54 17.36 -37.18
C LEU A 25 14.21 16.32 -36.26
N VAL A 26 15.49 16.53 -35.93
CA VAL A 26 16.23 15.67 -34.99
C VAL A 26 15.60 15.72 -33.60
N LEU A 27 15.29 16.92 -33.09
CA LEU A 27 14.61 17.10 -31.82
C LEU A 27 13.24 16.42 -31.80
N PHE A 28 12.48 16.53 -32.89
CA PHE A 28 11.19 15.86 -33.06
C PHE A 28 11.35 14.33 -33.01
N ALA A 29 12.28 13.75 -33.76
CA ALA A 29 12.52 12.31 -33.77
C ALA A 29 12.89 11.78 -32.37
N ILE A 30 13.81 12.45 -31.67
CA ILE A 30 14.21 12.08 -30.30
C ILE A 30 13.02 12.19 -29.34
N THR A 31 12.26 13.28 -29.42
CA THR A 31 11.11 13.53 -28.54
C THR A 31 10.01 12.49 -28.79
N PHE A 32 9.72 12.19 -30.05
CA PHE A 32 8.72 11.19 -30.44
C PHE A 32 9.07 9.80 -29.89
N PHE A 33 10.34 9.38 -30.02
CA PHE A 33 10.80 8.10 -29.49
C PHE A 33 10.67 8.05 -27.96
N LYS A 34 11.17 9.07 -27.25
CA LYS A 34 11.04 9.16 -25.79
C LYS A 34 9.58 9.20 -25.32
N TYR A 35 8.73 9.90 -26.06
CA TYR A 35 7.30 9.98 -25.75
C TYR A 35 6.62 8.61 -25.89
N ASN A 36 6.87 7.88 -26.97
CA ASN A 36 6.30 6.55 -27.18
C ASN A 36 6.76 5.56 -26.10
N GLN A 37 8.04 5.56 -25.74
CA GLN A 37 8.55 4.74 -24.64
C GLN A 37 7.84 5.08 -23.32
N LYS A 38 7.65 6.38 -23.03
CA LYS A 38 6.91 6.83 -21.85
C LYS A 38 5.46 6.35 -21.86
N VAL A 39 4.77 6.47 -23.00
CA VAL A 39 3.38 5.99 -23.16
C VAL A 39 3.28 4.49 -22.92
N GLU A 40 4.20 3.70 -23.49
CA GLU A 40 4.22 2.25 -23.30
C GLU A 40 4.47 1.87 -21.82
N ASN A 41 5.41 2.54 -21.16
CA ASN A 41 5.69 2.34 -19.74
C ASN A 41 4.49 2.73 -18.86
N LEU A 42 3.78 3.80 -19.19
CA LEU A 42 2.54 4.18 -18.50
C LEU A 42 1.44 3.13 -18.69
N LYS A 43 1.27 2.58 -19.91
CA LYS A 43 0.31 1.50 -20.17
C LYS A 43 0.61 0.25 -19.33
N LYS A 44 1.87 -0.18 -19.29
CA LYS A 44 2.31 -1.30 -18.45
C LYS A 44 2.02 -1.05 -16.97
N LYS A 45 2.39 0.12 -16.44
CA LYS A 45 2.09 0.51 -15.04
C LYS A 45 0.60 0.49 -14.74
N LEU A 46 -0.23 0.98 -15.66
CA LEU A 46 -1.69 0.99 -15.51
C LEU A 46 -2.27 -0.44 -15.48
N GLU A 47 -1.77 -1.33 -16.34
CA GLU A 47 -2.18 -2.73 -16.36
C GLU A 47 -1.84 -3.43 -15.04
N VAL A 48 -0.61 -3.26 -14.54
CA VAL A 48 -0.18 -3.80 -13.25
C VAL A 48 -1.06 -3.27 -12.12
N PHE A 49 -1.32 -1.96 -12.10
CA PHE A 49 -2.21 -1.34 -11.11
C PHE A 49 -3.60 -1.97 -11.13
N ARG A 50 -4.20 -2.14 -12.32
CA ARG A 50 -5.51 -2.78 -12.48
C ARG A 50 -5.52 -4.23 -11.98
N LEU A 51 -4.48 -5.00 -12.30
CA LEU A 51 -4.34 -6.39 -11.86
C LEU A 51 -4.21 -6.49 -10.34
N VAL A 52 -3.50 -5.55 -9.71
CA VAL A 52 -3.40 -5.47 -8.25
C VAL A 52 -4.74 -5.12 -7.61
N GLU A 53 -5.46 -4.13 -8.15
CA GLU A 53 -6.79 -3.78 -7.61
C GLU A 53 -7.77 -4.95 -7.72
N GLU A 54 -7.74 -5.67 -8.85
CA GLU A 54 -8.55 -6.86 -9.08
C GLU A 54 -8.21 -7.97 -8.08
N SER A 55 -6.92 -8.18 -7.81
CA SER A 55 -6.44 -9.22 -6.89
C SER A 55 -6.75 -8.94 -5.43
N LEU A 56 -6.88 -7.66 -5.05
CA LEU A 56 -7.36 -7.22 -3.74
C LEU A 56 -8.90 -7.13 -3.66
N GLY A 57 -9.60 -7.28 -4.78
CA GLY A 57 -11.06 -7.26 -4.87
C GLY A 57 -11.75 -8.25 -3.92
N PRO A 58 -11.31 -9.51 -3.79
CA PRO A 58 -11.86 -10.45 -2.82
C PRO A 58 -11.79 -9.95 -1.37
N LEU A 59 -10.70 -9.26 -1.00
CA LEU A 59 -10.55 -8.69 0.35
C LEU A 59 -11.56 -7.55 0.58
N LYS A 60 -11.76 -6.68 -0.42
CA LYS A 60 -12.78 -5.60 -0.38
C LYS A 60 -14.21 -6.13 -0.24
N LYS A 61 -14.49 -7.35 -0.72
CA LYS A 61 -15.82 -7.99 -0.64
C LYS A 61 -16.09 -8.65 0.71
N LYS A 62 -15.05 -8.99 1.48
CA LYS A 62 -15.16 -9.64 2.80
C LYS A 62 -15.45 -8.63 3.91
N LYS A 63 -16.65 -8.03 3.85
CA LYS A 63 -17.13 -7.00 4.80
C LYS A 63 -17.25 -7.51 6.24
N ASP A 64 -17.27 -8.83 6.42
CA ASP A 64 -17.31 -9.52 7.70
C ASP A 64 -15.96 -9.60 8.41
N ILE A 65 -14.84 -9.24 7.76
CA ILE A 65 -13.50 -9.21 8.38
C ILE A 65 -12.75 -7.91 8.10
N PHE A 66 -13.04 -7.22 6.99
CA PHE A 66 -12.41 -5.95 6.66
C PHE A 66 -13.43 -4.91 6.21
N LYS A 67 -13.22 -3.69 6.69
CA LYS A 67 -13.81 -2.47 6.14
C LYS A 67 -12.74 -1.77 5.29
N TYR A 68 -13.02 -1.60 4.00
CA TYR A 68 -12.17 -0.78 3.14
C TYR A 68 -12.56 0.69 3.28
N GLU A 69 -11.63 1.52 3.74
CA GLU A 69 -11.81 2.97 3.83
C GLU A 69 -11.28 3.60 2.54
N SER A 70 -12.19 4.00 1.64
CA SER A 70 -11.85 4.58 0.32
C SER A 70 -10.99 5.83 0.45
N ASP A 71 -11.31 6.68 1.42
CA ASP A 71 -10.67 7.98 1.63
C ASP A 71 -9.21 7.85 2.02
N TYR A 72 -8.86 6.74 2.69
CA TYR A 72 -7.51 6.43 3.15
C TYR A 72 -6.87 5.24 2.41
N LYS A 73 -7.57 4.67 1.43
CA LYS A 73 -7.15 3.51 0.61
C LYS A 73 -6.60 2.33 1.43
N ARG A 74 -7.18 2.04 2.60
CA ARG A 74 -6.67 1.03 3.55
C ARG A 74 -7.76 0.07 4.02
N PHE A 75 -7.34 -1.07 4.56
CA PHE A 75 -8.24 -2.01 5.23
C PHE A 75 -8.13 -1.85 6.74
N VAL A 76 -9.27 -1.64 7.38
CA VAL A 76 -9.44 -1.69 8.84
C VAL A 76 -10.21 -2.95 9.16
N LEU A 77 -9.96 -3.55 10.32
CA LEU A 77 -10.79 -4.67 10.79
C LEU A 77 -12.26 -4.22 10.88
N ALA A 78 -13.17 -5.09 10.45
CA ALA A 78 -14.61 -4.84 10.52
C ALA A 78 -15.14 -4.76 11.96
N GLU A 79 -14.53 -5.51 12.88
CA GLU A 79 -14.83 -5.45 14.30
C GLU A 79 -13.68 -4.84 15.10
N GLU A 80 -14.05 -4.11 16.15
CA GLU A 80 -13.13 -3.62 17.17
C GLU A 80 -12.65 -4.77 18.06
N VAL A 81 -11.36 -4.73 18.40
CA VAL A 81 -10.73 -5.65 19.35
C VAL A 81 -10.35 -4.82 20.56
N SER A 82 -11.25 -4.79 21.55
CA SER A 82 -11.04 -4.01 22.76
C SER A 82 -10.14 -4.78 23.73
N PHE A 83 -9.12 -4.10 24.22
CA PHE A 83 -8.21 -4.64 25.22
C PHE A 83 -8.60 -4.12 26.61
N ASN A 84 -8.27 -4.89 27.63
CA ASN A 84 -8.22 -4.38 28.99
C ASN A 84 -7.11 -3.32 29.12
N ILE A 85 -7.22 -2.44 30.11
CA ILE A 85 -6.32 -1.29 30.26
C ILE A 85 -4.86 -1.77 30.32
N SER A 86 -4.01 -1.14 29.50
CA SER A 86 -2.58 -1.44 29.38
C SER A 86 -2.24 -2.89 29.00
N LYS A 87 -3.22 -3.66 28.51
CA LYS A 87 -3.02 -5.02 28.03
C LYS A 87 -2.74 -5.06 26.54
N THR A 88 -1.96 -6.05 26.13
CA THR A 88 -1.43 -6.16 24.76
C THR A 88 -1.52 -7.58 24.19
N ASP A 89 -1.59 -8.62 25.02
CA ASP A 89 -1.62 -9.99 24.54
C ASP A 89 -3.01 -10.39 24.03
N ILE A 90 -3.07 -11.40 23.17
CA ILE A 90 -4.34 -12.01 22.74
C ILE A 90 -4.59 -13.23 23.63
N THR A 91 -5.06 -12.97 24.84
CA THR A 91 -5.34 -13.97 25.89
C THR A 91 -6.70 -13.68 26.54
N PRO A 92 -7.29 -14.65 27.27
CA PRO A 92 -8.54 -14.44 28.01
C PRO A 92 -8.51 -13.29 29.02
N THR A 93 -7.33 -12.92 29.52
CA THR A 93 -7.16 -11.85 30.51
C THR A 93 -7.00 -10.47 29.90
N ASP A 94 -6.57 -10.40 28.64
CA ASP A 94 -6.13 -9.16 28.01
C ASP A 94 -7.15 -8.60 27.03
N VAL A 95 -7.94 -9.47 26.39
CA VAL A 95 -8.95 -9.10 25.39
C VAL A 95 -10.35 -9.22 25.98
N LYS A 96 -11.15 -8.16 25.83
CA LYS A 96 -12.59 -8.19 26.18
C LYS A 96 -13.31 -9.10 25.19
N ASP A 97 -14.20 -9.98 25.68
CA ASP A 97 -14.88 -10.99 24.86
C ASP A 97 -13.91 -11.87 24.05
N PHE A 98 -12.87 -12.38 24.74
CA PHE A 98 -11.81 -13.16 24.12
C PHE A 98 -12.28 -14.30 23.21
N PRO A 99 -13.27 -15.14 23.55
CA PRO A 99 -13.69 -16.23 22.67
C PRO A 99 -14.15 -15.75 21.29
N ALA A 100 -15.00 -14.72 21.24
CA ALA A 100 -15.47 -14.17 19.97
C ALA A 100 -14.36 -13.43 19.23
N LYS A 101 -13.58 -12.59 19.94
CA LYS A 101 -12.54 -11.74 19.34
C LYS A 101 -11.35 -12.54 18.82
N SER A 102 -10.92 -13.59 19.53
CA SER A 102 -9.86 -14.48 19.05
C SER A 102 -10.29 -15.28 17.82
N ALA A 103 -11.54 -15.78 17.78
CA ALA A 103 -12.10 -16.46 16.61
C ALA A 103 -12.20 -15.51 15.41
N TYR A 104 -12.64 -14.28 15.62
CA TYR A 104 -12.67 -13.22 14.62
C TYR A 104 -11.27 -12.90 14.09
N LEU A 105 -10.28 -12.66 14.96
CA LEU A 105 -8.90 -12.42 14.56
C LEU A 105 -8.30 -13.57 13.76
N LEU A 106 -8.63 -14.82 14.11
CA LEU A 106 -8.20 -15.99 13.35
C LEU A 106 -8.84 -16.01 11.96
N LYS A 107 -10.13 -15.66 11.85
CA LYS A 107 -10.85 -15.54 10.58
C LYS A 107 -10.24 -14.44 9.69
N VAL A 108 -9.89 -13.29 10.26
CA VAL A 108 -9.18 -12.19 9.58
C VAL A 108 -7.86 -12.69 9.01
N GLY A 109 -7.02 -13.32 9.85
CA GLY A 109 -5.71 -13.84 9.43
C GLY A 109 -5.82 -14.89 8.32
N LYS A 110 -6.78 -15.82 8.42
CA LYS A 110 -7.06 -16.81 7.36
C LYS A 110 -7.52 -16.14 6.07
N GLY A 111 -8.40 -15.13 6.16
CA GLY A 111 -8.88 -14.37 5.00
C GLY A 111 -7.75 -13.64 4.27
N LEU A 112 -6.85 -13.00 5.04
CA LEU A 112 -5.66 -12.34 4.52
C LEU A 112 -4.71 -13.34 3.85
N LYS A 113 -4.41 -14.45 4.53
CA LYS A 113 -3.58 -15.55 4.00
C LYS A 113 -4.11 -16.09 2.69
N ASN A 114 -5.41 -16.37 2.61
CA ASN A 114 -6.04 -16.88 1.39
C ASN A 114 -5.95 -15.86 0.24
N THR A 115 -6.06 -14.57 0.55
CA THR A 115 -5.91 -13.50 -0.45
C THR A 115 -4.47 -13.47 -0.98
N LEU A 116 -3.48 -13.46 -0.09
CA LEU A 116 -2.06 -13.48 -0.47
C LEU A 116 -1.67 -14.76 -1.22
N ASP A 117 -2.20 -15.93 -0.83
CA ASP A 117 -2.02 -17.20 -1.52
C ASP A 117 -2.60 -17.16 -2.94
N THR A 118 -3.78 -16.54 -3.11
CA THR A 118 -4.41 -16.35 -4.44
C THR A 118 -3.58 -15.41 -5.31
N ILE A 119 -3.06 -14.32 -4.75
CA ILE A 119 -2.19 -13.39 -5.45
C ILE A 119 -0.88 -14.09 -5.86
N ALA A 120 -0.26 -14.83 -4.95
CA ALA A 120 0.96 -15.59 -5.22
C ALA A 120 0.74 -16.62 -6.34
N TYR A 121 -0.39 -17.32 -6.34
CA TYR A 121 -0.77 -18.22 -7.43
C TYR A 121 -0.88 -17.48 -8.77
N HIS A 122 -1.62 -16.37 -8.83
CA HIS A 122 -1.78 -15.60 -10.07
C HIS A 122 -0.47 -14.98 -10.58
N ARG A 123 0.46 -14.63 -9.68
CA ARG A 123 1.81 -14.17 -10.04
C ARG A 123 2.57 -15.20 -10.87
N THR A 124 2.36 -16.49 -10.63
CA THR A 124 2.98 -17.56 -11.46
C THR A 124 2.37 -17.68 -12.86
N LYS A 125 1.16 -17.13 -13.08
CA LYS A 125 0.38 -17.29 -14.32
C LYS A 125 0.29 -16.03 -15.18
N LYS A 126 0.35 -14.84 -14.57
CA LYS A 126 0.20 -13.55 -15.26
C LYS A 126 1.54 -12.83 -15.31
N GLU A 127 2.06 -12.56 -16.51
CA GLU A 127 3.36 -11.91 -16.69
C GLU A 127 3.45 -10.55 -15.98
N GLY A 128 2.40 -9.72 -16.09
CA GLY A 128 2.36 -8.41 -15.42
C GLY A 128 2.39 -8.46 -13.89
N LEU A 129 2.21 -9.62 -13.26
CA LEU A 129 2.30 -9.75 -11.80
C LEU A 129 3.66 -10.30 -11.33
N LYS A 130 4.51 -10.82 -12.22
CA LYS A 130 5.79 -11.46 -11.86
C LYS A 130 6.72 -10.52 -11.08
N ASP A 131 6.70 -9.23 -11.41
CA ASP A 131 7.53 -8.19 -10.77
C ASP A 131 6.82 -7.38 -9.68
N VAL A 132 5.65 -7.85 -9.23
CA VAL A 132 4.90 -7.24 -8.12
C VAL A 132 5.21 -7.98 -6.82
N SER A 133 5.73 -7.23 -5.86
CA SER A 133 5.77 -7.62 -4.45
C SER A 133 4.83 -6.73 -3.64
N TYR A 134 4.63 -7.05 -2.37
CA TYR A 134 3.71 -6.36 -1.49
C TYR A 134 4.37 -6.06 -0.16
N LEU A 135 4.24 -4.82 0.30
CA LEU A 135 4.47 -4.46 1.69
C LEU A 135 3.18 -4.72 2.46
N LEU A 136 3.23 -5.68 3.38
CA LEU A 136 2.17 -5.97 4.33
C LEU A 136 2.51 -5.26 5.66
N VAL A 137 1.71 -4.27 6.05
CA VAL A 137 1.88 -3.57 7.32
C VAL A 137 0.75 -3.99 8.27
N ILE A 138 1.13 -4.49 9.45
CA ILE A 138 0.23 -4.74 10.57
C ILE A 138 0.47 -3.62 11.59
N SER A 139 -0.49 -2.70 11.68
CA SER A 139 -0.41 -1.55 12.58
C SER A 139 -1.41 -1.65 13.72
N GLY A 140 -0.94 -1.45 14.95
CA GLY A 140 -1.79 -1.24 16.10
C GLY A 140 -2.00 0.25 16.38
N TYR A 141 -3.17 0.60 16.89
CA TYR A 141 -3.52 1.96 17.30
C TYR A 141 -3.95 1.99 18.77
N ALA A 142 -3.71 3.12 19.43
CA ALA A 142 -4.10 3.37 20.81
C ALA A 142 -5.10 4.53 20.91
N SER A 143 -5.96 4.45 21.92
CA SER A 143 -6.86 5.51 22.38
C SER A 143 -6.12 6.50 23.26
N LYS A 144 -6.41 7.79 23.13
CA LYS A 144 -5.91 8.84 24.03
C LYS A 144 -6.85 9.06 25.21
N LEU A 145 -6.77 8.20 26.22
CA LEU A 145 -7.59 8.32 27.45
C LEU A 145 -7.06 9.41 28.41
N SER A 146 -7.84 9.75 29.45
CA SER A 146 -7.52 10.87 30.36
C SER A 146 -6.22 10.72 31.18
N VAL A 147 -5.66 9.51 31.27
CA VAL A 147 -4.37 9.21 31.92
C VAL A 147 -3.26 8.84 30.91
N ALA A 148 -3.45 9.21 29.65
CA ALA A 148 -2.64 8.70 28.56
C ALA A 148 -1.25 9.33 28.48
N ASN A 149 -0.23 8.48 28.30
CA ASN A 149 1.15 8.85 28.02
C ASN A 149 1.47 8.47 26.58
N GLU A 150 1.89 9.45 25.78
CA GLU A 150 2.10 9.26 24.34
C GLU A 150 3.11 8.16 24.04
N ALA A 151 4.27 8.19 24.70
CA ALA A 151 5.33 7.22 24.46
C ALA A 151 4.88 5.79 24.83
N GLU A 152 4.17 5.65 25.94
CA GLU A 152 3.61 4.37 26.37
C GLU A 152 2.56 3.86 25.38
N ASP A 153 1.70 4.74 24.86
CA ASP A 153 0.67 4.35 23.90
C ASP A 153 1.23 3.98 22.52
N TYR A 154 2.33 4.59 22.10
CA TYR A 154 3.07 4.12 20.92
C TYR A 154 3.64 2.72 21.14
N ASN A 155 4.29 2.47 22.28
CA ASN A 155 4.80 1.14 22.63
C ASN A 155 3.67 0.10 22.74
N LEU A 156 2.59 0.43 23.45
CA LEU A 156 1.41 -0.41 23.62
C LEU A 156 0.79 -0.79 22.27
N SER A 157 0.70 0.17 21.35
CA SER A 157 0.16 -0.06 20.02
C SER A 157 1.05 -0.97 19.17
N TYR A 158 2.38 -0.84 19.27
CA TYR A 158 3.32 -1.74 18.63
C TYR A 158 3.22 -3.16 19.22
N ASP A 159 3.21 -3.28 20.55
CA ASP A 159 3.14 -4.56 21.24
C ASP A 159 1.87 -5.33 20.88
N ARG A 160 0.72 -4.65 20.78
CA ARG A 160 -0.53 -5.24 20.29
C ARG A 160 -0.39 -5.78 18.87
N ALA A 161 0.23 -5.02 17.97
CA ALA A 161 0.44 -5.46 16.58
C ALA A 161 1.39 -6.67 16.51
N TYR A 162 2.46 -6.65 17.31
CA TYR A 162 3.39 -7.75 17.45
C TYR A 162 2.72 -9.01 18.03
N ASN A 163 1.87 -8.85 19.04
CA ASN A 163 1.11 -9.94 19.64
C ASN A 163 0.05 -10.51 18.68
N LEU A 164 -0.56 -9.67 17.83
CA LEU A 164 -1.43 -10.13 16.75
C LEU A 164 -0.67 -11.00 15.74
N TRP A 165 0.50 -10.54 15.29
CA TRP A 165 1.36 -11.34 14.43
C TRP A 165 1.77 -12.67 15.09
N LYS A 166 2.20 -12.66 16.36
CA LYS A 166 2.52 -13.90 17.10
C LYS A 166 1.32 -14.84 17.21
N PHE A 167 0.15 -14.30 17.50
CA PHE A 167 -1.10 -15.07 17.59
C PHE A 167 -1.41 -15.76 16.26
N TRP A 168 -1.29 -15.05 15.14
CA TRP A 168 -1.45 -15.64 13.81
C TRP A 168 -0.40 -16.72 13.53
N LYS A 169 0.87 -16.44 13.80
CA LYS A 169 1.97 -17.39 13.57
C LYS A 169 1.77 -18.70 14.35
N ARG A 170 1.41 -18.61 15.63
CA ARG A 170 1.09 -19.78 16.49
C ARG A 170 -0.11 -20.59 15.97
N ASN A 171 -1.01 -19.97 15.22
CA ASN A 171 -2.18 -20.60 14.61
C ASN A 171 -1.96 -20.99 13.13
N GLY A 172 -0.71 -21.12 12.69
CA GLY A 172 -0.37 -21.59 11.34
C GLY A 172 -0.56 -20.54 10.23
N ILE A 173 -0.64 -19.26 10.60
CA ILE A 173 -0.70 -18.14 9.66
C ILE A 173 0.63 -17.40 9.75
N ASP A 174 1.58 -17.86 8.94
CA ASP A 174 2.93 -17.28 8.89
C ASP A 174 3.15 -16.54 7.57
N PHE A 175 3.19 -15.21 7.63
CA PHE A 175 3.44 -14.35 6.46
C PHE A 175 4.94 -14.24 6.12
N GLU A 176 5.81 -14.83 6.92
CA GLU A 176 7.26 -14.93 6.66
C GLU A 176 7.66 -16.31 6.10
N ASP A 177 6.68 -17.20 5.87
CA ASP A 177 6.90 -18.51 5.24
C ASP A 177 7.67 -18.37 3.92
N LEU A 178 8.50 -19.37 3.60
CA LEU A 178 9.33 -19.40 2.40
C LEU A 178 8.54 -19.14 1.10
N LYS A 179 7.27 -19.54 1.03
CA LYS A 179 6.42 -19.27 -0.14
C LYS A 179 6.14 -17.77 -0.37
N TYR A 180 6.29 -16.94 0.66
CA TYR A 180 6.11 -15.50 0.59
C TYR A 180 7.44 -14.74 0.41
N LYS A 181 8.58 -15.43 0.44
CA LYS A 181 9.91 -14.82 0.25
C LYS A 181 10.01 -14.12 -1.11
N GLY A 182 10.43 -12.86 -1.12
CA GLY A 182 10.53 -12.04 -2.35
C GLY A 182 9.16 -11.67 -2.96
N PHE A 183 8.07 -11.91 -2.22
CA PHE A 183 6.71 -11.58 -2.61
C PHE A 183 6.03 -10.67 -1.57
N VAL A 184 6.14 -11.00 -0.28
CA VAL A 184 5.64 -10.19 0.83
C VAL A 184 6.83 -9.69 1.65
N ASP A 185 6.81 -8.40 1.95
CA ASP A 185 7.65 -7.71 2.90
C ASP A 185 6.76 -7.35 4.10
N LEU A 186 6.95 -8.02 5.23
CA LEU A 186 6.11 -7.84 6.42
C LEU A 186 6.72 -6.76 7.34
N GLN A 187 5.90 -5.80 7.75
CA GLN A 187 6.23 -4.81 8.77
C GLN A 187 5.19 -4.81 9.87
N ILE A 188 5.66 -4.72 11.11
CA ILE A 188 4.84 -4.57 12.31
C ILE A 188 5.08 -3.15 12.84
N ALA A 189 4.01 -2.41 13.08
CA ALA A 189 4.09 -1.00 13.45
C ALA A 189 3.14 -0.65 14.60
N GLY A 190 3.54 0.34 15.40
CA GLY A 190 2.70 1.00 16.39
C GLY A 190 2.46 2.44 15.98
N ASN A 191 1.20 2.86 15.94
CA ASN A 191 0.81 4.20 15.51
C ASN A 191 0.35 5.10 16.68
N GLY A 192 0.28 4.58 17.90
CA GLY A 192 -0.12 5.34 19.09
C GLY A 192 -1.38 6.18 18.86
N TRP A 193 -1.26 7.49 19.07
CA TRP A 193 -2.31 8.49 18.82
C TRP A 193 -2.28 9.11 17.41
N GLY A 194 -1.32 8.71 16.58
CA GLY A 194 -1.13 9.29 15.26
C GLY A 194 -2.05 8.69 14.19
N GLY A 195 -1.79 9.11 12.94
CA GLY A 195 -2.43 8.58 11.74
C GLY A 195 -3.76 9.23 11.37
N MET A 196 -4.20 8.98 10.13
CA MET A 196 -5.43 9.54 9.56
C MET A 196 -6.67 8.74 9.95
N GLY A 197 -7.85 9.37 9.94
CA GLY A 197 -9.14 8.72 10.19
C GLY A 197 -9.35 8.30 11.64
N ARG A 198 -8.78 9.06 12.59
CA ARG A 198 -9.10 8.89 14.00
C ARG A 198 -10.47 9.47 14.30
N ILE A 199 -11.17 8.86 15.23
CA ILE A 199 -12.36 9.46 15.83
C ILE A 199 -11.86 10.65 16.64
N SER A 200 -12.26 11.86 16.25
CA SER A 200 -11.92 13.10 16.95
C SER A 200 -13.00 13.39 17.99
N SER A 201 -12.99 12.66 19.10
CA SER A 201 -13.96 12.87 20.19
C SER A 201 -13.27 13.31 21.48
N LYS A 202 -13.97 14.11 22.28
CA LYS A 202 -13.56 14.43 23.66
C LYS A 202 -14.12 13.41 24.67
N ASN A 203 -14.94 12.47 24.23
CA ASN A 203 -15.51 11.43 25.08
C ASN A 203 -14.62 10.18 25.09
N ASN A 204 -14.25 9.70 26.27
CA ASN A 204 -13.44 8.49 26.45
C ASN A 204 -14.07 7.26 25.78
N SER A 205 -15.40 7.13 25.79
CA SER A 205 -16.08 5.97 25.19
C SER A 205 -15.95 5.92 23.67
N GLU A 206 -15.88 7.08 23.01
CA GLU A 206 -15.68 7.15 21.55
C GLU A 206 -14.19 7.02 21.20
N GLU A 207 -13.32 7.52 22.06
CA GLU A 207 -11.86 7.40 21.91
C GLU A 207 -11.39 5.95 22.05
N GLU A 208 -12.10 5.10 22.81
CA GLU A 208 -11.85 3.65 22.85
C GLU A 208 -11.97 3.00 21.46
N GLY A 209 -12.82 3.52 20.57
CA GLY A 209 -12.92 3.05 19.17
C GLY A 209 -11.65 3.32 18.33
N ASN A 210 -10.70 4.11 18.84
CA ASN A 210 -9.38 4.26 18.24
C ASN A 210 -8.42 3.10 18.61
N GLN A 211 -8.80 2.19 19.52
CA GLN A 211 -8.08 0.94 19.76
C GLN A 211 -8.40 -0.09 18.68
N ARG A 212 -7.63 -0.06 17.59
CA ARG A 212 -7.88 -0.91 16.43
C ARG A 212 -6.61 -1.38 15.76
N PHE A 213 -6.77 -2.38 14.90
CA PHE A 213 -5.74 -2.80 13.98
C PHE A 213 -6.03 -2.27 12.58
N ILE A 214 -4.98 -1.87 11.89
CA ILE A 214 -5.01 -1.50 10.48
C ILE A 214 -4.08 -2.44 9.73
N ILE A 215 -4.59 -3.01 8.63
CA ILE A 215 -3.81 -3.87 7.75
C ILE A 215 -3.68 -3.16 6.41
N GLN A 216 -2.44 -2.92 5.99
CA GLN A 216 -2.15 -2.31 4.70
C GLN A 216 -1.43 -3.31 3.80
N ILE A 217 -1.91 -3.42 2.57
CA ILE A 217 -1.28 -4.23 1.52
C ILE A 217 -0.92 -3.26 0.40
N ILE A 218 0.35 -2.89 0.34
CA ILE A 218 0.85 -1.87 -0.57
C ILE A 218 1.66 -2.57 -1.67
N PRO A 219 1.24 -2.50 -2.94
CA PRO A 219 2.03 -3.07 -4.03
C PRO A 219 3.34 -2.30 -4.21
N LYS A 220 4.42 -3.06 -4.44
CA LYS A 220 5.74 -2.61 -4.83
C LYS A 220 6.03 -3.20 -6.20
N THR A 221 6.12 -2.35 -7.22
CA THR A 221 6.52 -2.75 -8.57
C THR A 221 8.00 -2.47 -8.75
N LYS A 222 8.75 -3.41 -9.32
CA LYS A 222 10.10 -3.10 -9.79
C LYS A 222 10.01 -1.99 -10.85
N ASN A 223 10.90 -0.99 -10.81
CA ASN A 223 10.96 0.00 -11.87
C ASN A 223 11.22 -0.72 -13.20
N ILE A 224 10.31 -0.52 -14.15
CA ILE A 224 10.52 -0.82 -15.55
C ILE A 224 11.31 0.39 -16.07
N ASP A 225 12.62 0.37 -15.89
CA ASP A 225 13.54 1.34 -16.51
C ASP A 225 13.79 0.95 -17.97
#